data_AF-A0AAE2ZI84-F1
#
_entry.id   AF-A0AAE2ZI84-F1
#
_cell.length_a   1.000
_cell.length_b   1.000
_cell.length_c   1.000
_cell.angle_alpha   90.00
_cell.angle_beta   90.00
_cell.angle_gamma   90.00
#
_symmetry.space_group_name_H-M   'P 1'
#
loop_
_entity.id
_entity.type
_entity.pdbx_description
1 polymer ?
#
loop_
_entity_poly.entity_id
_entity_poly.type
_entity_poly.pdbx_seq_one_letter_code
_entity_poly.pdbx_strand_id
1 'polypeptide(L)'
;SGIFIFISPVGISIGEMIILLSAFMWALGTILSEKITMKINLTSKVFYQNIVSFVFFILLIPFLNVDLNILSNIHSEFFMSVYIPIIYMGIANGVIVYVLWYYMIEYGGAKLSSYSILISPIISVMISSYLLDETMTISMIIGMLFILLSMLIVLSEKNKN
;
A
#
# COMPACT_ATOMS: atom_id res chain seq x y z
N SER A 1 -4.12 -20.58 3.96
CA SER A 1 -5.12 -20.69 5.05
C SER A 1 -5.91 -19.40 5.28
N GLY A 2 -5.36 -18.19 5.09
CA GLY A 2 -6.13 -16.93 5.28
C GLY A 2 -7.25 -16.64 4.25
N ILE A 3 -7.10 -17.09 3.00
CA ILE A 3 -8.11 -16.89 1.93
C ILE A 3 -9.45 -17.58 2.26
N PHE A 4 -9.40 -18.75 2.93
CA PHE A 4 -10.60 -19.48 3.33
C PHE A 4 -11.42 -18.80 4.45
N ILE A 5 -10.81 -17.85 5.18
CA ILE A 5 -11.51 -17.10 6.24
C ILE A 5 -12.29 -15.92 5.65
N PHE A 6 -11.87 -15.40 4.48
CA PHE A 6 -12.60 -14.35 3.77
C PHE A 6 -13.75 -14.85 2.92
N ILE A 7 -13.77 -16.15 2.57
CA ILE A 7 -14.90 -16.73 1.85
C ILE A 7 -16.00 -16.95 2.88
N SER A 8 -16.96 -16.03 2.92
CA SER A 8 -18.23 -16.26 3.61
C SER A 8 -18.80 -17.62 3.16
N PRO A 9 -19.44 -18.41 4.06
CA PRO A 9 -20.05 -19.69 3.68
C PRO A 9 -21.13 -19.57 2.57
N VAL A 10 -21.47 -18.35 2.16
CA VAL A 10 -22.48 -18.00 1.16
C VAL A 10 -21.90 -17.86 -0.27
N GLY A 11 -20.58 -17.96 -0.46
CA GLY A 11 -19.91 -17.87 -1.76
C GLY A 11 -19.11 -16.58 -1.95
N ILE A 12 -18.39 -16.49 -3.07
CA ILE A 12 -17.46 -15.38 -3.33
C ILE A 12 -18.23 -14.11 -3.72
N SER A 13 -18.07 -13.05 -2.93
CA SER A 13 -18.63 -11.73 -3.23
C SER A 13 -17.82 -11.00 -4.32
N ILE A 14 -18.46 -10.06 -5.02
CA ILE A 14 -17.79 -9.15 -5.97
C ILE A 14 -16.64 -8.39 -5.31
N GLY A 15 -16.80 -7.97 -4.05
CA GLY A 15 -15.73 -7.27 -3.32
C GLY A 15 -14.50 -8.14 -3.10
N GLU A 16 -14.70 -9.42 -2.77
CA GLU A 16 -13.62 -10.39 -2.59
C GLU A 16 -12.88 -10.64 -3.91
N MET A 17 -13.62 -10.75 -5.04
CA MET A 17 -13.00 -10.87 -6.37
C MET A 17 -12.15 -9.64 -6.72
N ILE A 18 -12.64 -8.43 -6.42
CA ILE A 18 -11.90 -7.19 -6.69
C ILE A 18 -10.61 -7.12 -5.86
N ILE A 19 -10.66 -7.49 -4.58
CA ILE A 19 -9.47 -7.51 -3.71
C ILE A 19 -8.43 -8.51 -4.22
N LEU A 20 -8.85 -9.71 -4.61
CA LEU A 20 -7.95 -10.72 -5.18
C LEU A 20 -7.33 -10.27 -6.50
N LEU A 21 -8.14 -9.68 -7.39
CA LEU A 21 -7.64 -9.14 -8.66
C LEU A 21 -6.64 -8.01 -8.43
N SER A 22 -6.92 -7.11 -7.48
CA SER A 22 -6.02 -6.02 -7.09
C SER A 22 -4.69 -6.56 -6.57
N ALA A 23 -4.71 -7.54 -5.65
CA ALA A 23 -3.50 -8.16 -5.12
C ALA A 23 -2.69 -8.86 -6.22
N PHE A 24 -3.35 -9.53 -7.16
CA PHE A 24 -2.71 -10.15 -8.31
C PHE A 24 -2.05 -9.12 -9.24
N MET A 25 -2.75 -8.03 -9.56
CA MET A 25 -2.21 -6.94 -10.38
C MET A 25 -1.02 -6.26 -9.71
N TRP A 26 -1.06 -6.05 -8.40
CA TRP A 26 0.06 -5.50 -7.63
C TRP A 26 1.29 -6.42 -7.68
N ALA A 27 1.09 -7.73 -7.45
CA ALA A 27 2.17 -8.72 -7.52
C ALA A 27 2.79 -8.79 -8.91
N LEU A 28 1.96 -8.85 -9.97
CA LEU A 28 2.42 -8.81 -11.35
C LEU A 28 3.20 -7.53 -11.65
N GLY A 29 2.67 -6.37 -11.28
CA GLY A 29 3.32 -5.08 -11.48
C GLY A 29 4.69 -4.99 -10.80
N THR A 30 4.80 -5.54 -9.59
CA THR A 30 6.07 -5.59 -8.84
C THR A 30 7.10 -6.49 -9.54
N ILE A 31 6.70 -7.68 -9.98
CA ILE A 31 7.59 -8.63 -10.69
C ILE A 31 8.00 -8.07 -12.06
N LEU A 32 7.07 -7.43 -12.79
CA LEU A 32 7.38 -6.80 -14.07
C LEU A 32 8.33 -5.61 -13.87
N SER A 33 8.16 -4.83 -12.81
CA SER A 33 9.05 -3.71 -12.47
C SER A 33 10.46 -4.16 -12.11
N GLU A 34 10.61 -5.35 -11.51
CA GLU A 34 11.91 -6.00 -11.28
C GLU A 34 12.54 -6.47 -12.60
N LYS A 35 11.77 -7.17 -13.44
CA LYS A 35 12.29 -7.82 -14.67
C LYS A 35 12.57 -6.83 -15.80
N ILE A 36 11.78 -5.76 -15.91
CA ILE A 36 11.89 -4.75 -16.96
C ILE A 36 12.73 -3.59 -16.42
N THR A 37 14.05 -3.74 -16.57
CA THR A 37 15.02 -2.71 -16.17
C THR A 37 15.07 -1.61 -17.24
N MET A 38 14.16 -0.65 -17.14
CA MET A 38 14.26 0.58 -17.93
C MET A 38 15.40 1.46 -17.37
N LYS A 39 16.28 1.97 -18.25
CA LYS A 39 17.32 2.96 -17.91
C LYS A 39 16.73 4.35 -17.68
N ILE A 40 15.75 4.45 -16.80
CA ILE A 40 15.09 5.69 -16.41
C ILE A 40 15.27 5.88 -14.91
N ASN A 41 15.39 7.14 -14.48
CA ASN A 41 15.53 7.47 -13.07
C ASN A 41 14.29 7.01 -12.29
N LEU A 42 14.47 6.63 -11.02
CA LEU A 42 13.38 6.19 -10.15
C LEU A 42 12.27 7.24 -10.03
N THR A 43 12.65 8.52 -9.93
CA THR A 43 11.70 9.65 -9.90
C THR A 43 10.84 9.70 -11.16
N SER A 44 11.40 9.35 -12.33
CA SER A 44 10.63 9.29 -13.58
C SER A 44 9.63 8.15 -13.57
N LYS A 45 9.97 6.98 -12.99
CA LYS A 45 9.00 5.86 -12.81
C LYS A 45 7.81 6.30 -11.96
N VAL A 46 8.08 6.96 -10.84
CA VAL A 46 7.04 7.49 -9.95
C VAL A 46 6.22 8.58 -10.62
N PHE A 47 6.84 9.44 -11.43
CA PHE A 47 6.16 10.47 -12.19
C PHE A 47 5.17 9.87 -13.20
N TYR A 48 5.61 8.90 -14.01
CA TYR A 48 4.73 8.22 -14.97
C TYR A 48 3.60 7.47 -14.27
N GLN A 49 3.89 6.77 -13.16
CA GLN A 49 2.85 6.12 -12.35
C GLN A 49 1.80 7.12 -11.88
N ASN A 50 2.21 8.27 -11.34
CA ASN A 50 1.27 9.28 -10.84
C ASN A 50 0.44 9.91 -11.97
N ILE A 51 1.04 10.16 -13.15
CA ILE A 51 0.29 10.63 -14.32
C ILE A 51 -0.76 9.61 -14.73
N VAL A 52 -0.38 8.33 -14.84
CA VAL A 52 -1.30 7.26 -15.23
C VAL A 52 -2.44 7.17 -14.21
N SER A 53 -2.14 7.16 -12.91
CA SER A 53 -3.14 7.17 -11.84
C SER A 53 -4.08 8.37 -11.94
N PHE A 54 -3.55 9.56 -12.23
CA PHE A 54 -4.36 10.79 -12.38
C PHE A 54 -5.30 10.71 -13.58
N VAL A 55 -4.83 10.20 -14.72
CA VAL A 55 -5.67 9.99 -15.92
C VAL A 55 -6.77 8.97 -15.64
N PHE A 56 -6.45 7.84 -15.01
CA PHE A 56 -7.45 6.85 -14.61
C PHE A 56 -8.48 7.42 -13.63
N PHE A 57 -8.03 8.24 -12.67
CA PHE A 57 -8.92 8.90 -11.73
C PHE A 57 -9.91 9.81 -12.46
N ILE A 58 -9.46 10.66 -13.38
CA ILE A 58 -10.33 11.54 -14.19
C ILE A 58 -11.33 10.72 -15.02
N LEU A 59 -10.90 9.61 -15.62
CA LEU A 59 -11.78 8.75 -16.40
C LEU A 59 -12.86 8.06 -15.55
N LEU A 60 -12.59 7.84 -14.25
CA LEU A 60 -13.53 7.23 -13.32
C LEU A 60 -14.52 8.24 -12.71
N ILE A 61 -14.18 9.53 -12.65
CA ILE A 61 -15.06 10.59 -12.13
C ILE A 61 -16.52 10.51 -12.62
N PRO A 62 -16.83 10.35 -13.93
CA PRO A 62 -18.24 10.30 -14.38
C PRO A 62 -19.01 9.07 -13.89
N PHE A 63 -18.32 8.02 -13.42
CA PHE A 63 -18.93 6.83 -12.84
C PHE A 63 -19.08 6.94 -11.31
N LEU A 64 -18.46 7.95 -10.70
CA LEU A 64 -18.61 8.25 -9.30
C LEU A 64 -19.82 9.17 -9.12
N ASN A 65 -20.83 8.74 -8.39
CA ASN A 65 -21.97 9.57 -7.98
C ASN A 65 -21.53 10.58 -6.89
N VAL A 66 -20.60 11.47 -7.23
CA VAL A 66 -20.00 12.43 -6.30
C VAL A 66 -20.24 13.85 -6.83
N ASP A 67 -20.68 14.73 -5.94
CA ASP A 67 -20.83 16.16 -6.25
C ASP A 67 -19.45 16.81 -6.44
N LEU A 68 -19.15 17.21 -7.68
CA LEU A 68 -17.86 17.79 -8.07
C LEU A 68 -17.73 19.29 -7.78
N ASN A 69 -18.67 19.88 -7.01
CA ASN A 69 -18.62 21.27 -6.59
C ASN A 69 -17.59 21.49 -5.46
N ILE A 70 -16.34 21.18 -5.75
CA ILE A 70 -15.22 21.25 -4.81
C ILE A 70 -14.97 22.69 -4.38
N LEU A 71 -15.10 23.65 -5.30
CA LEU A 71 -14.82 25.08 -5.06
C LEU A 71 -15.84 25.76 -4.14
N SER A 72 -17.11 25.29 -4.11
CA SER A 72 -18.12 25.85 -3.19
C SER A 72 -18.01 25.29 -1.77
N ASN A 73 -17.28 24.18 -1.60
CA ASN A 73 -17.15 23.45 -0.34
C ASN A 73 -15.76 23.63 0.29
N ILE A 74 -15.00 24.65 -0.15
CA ILE A 74 -13.72 25.00 0.46
C ILE A 74 -13.99 25.80 1.72
N HIS A 75 -13.96 25.11 2.86
CA HIS A 75 -14.06 25.74 4.17
C HIS A 75 -12.68 25.79 4.81
N SER A 76 -12.25 27.00 5.19
CA SER A 76 -10.96 27.23 5.87
C SER A 76 -10.81 26.46 7.18
N GLU A 77 -11.94 26.08 7.80
CA GLU A 77 -11.99 25.27 9.03
C GLU A 77 -11.47 23.84 8.81
N PHE A 78 -11.50 23.32 7.58
CA PHE A 78 -11.00 21.98 7.25
C PHE A 78 -9.52 21.94 6.88
N PHE A 79 -8.81 23.06 7.02
CA PHE A 79 -7.41 23.13 6.62
C PHE A 79 -6.53 22.11 7.35
N MET A 80 -6.65 22.04 8.68
CA MET A 80 -5.81 21.13 9.47
C MET A 80 -6.27 19.67 9.39
N SER A 81 -7.58 19.43 9.30
CA SER A 81 -8.17 18.09 9.36
C SER A 81 -8.26 17.38 8.00
N VAL A 82 -8.29 18.12 6.89
CA VAL A 82 -8.50 17.55 5.55
C VAL A 82 -7.36 17.93 4.60
N TYR A 83 -7.07 19.21 4.42
CA TYR A 83 -6.10 19.64 3.40
C TYR A 83 -4.65 19.23 3.72
N ILE A 84 -4.23 19.38 4.98
CA ILE A 84 -2.89 18.93 5.41
C ILE A 84 -2.70 17.41 5.22
N PRO A 85 -3.62 16.53 5.69
CA PRO A 85 -3.53 15.09 5.41
C PRO A 85 -3.52 14.74 3.92
N ILE A 86 -4.29 15.44 3.08
CA ILE A 86 -4.28 15.22 1.61
C ILE A 86 -2.91 15.55 1.02
N ILE A 87 -2.33 16.70 1.37
CA ILE A 87 -0.99 17.09 0.91
C ILE A 87 0.06 16.09 1.40
N TYR A 88 -0.04 15.67 2.67
CA TYR A 88 0.81 14.65 3.25
C TYR A 88 0.71 13.33 2.47
N MET A 89 -0.49 12.84 2.18
CA MET A 89 -0.68 11.63 1.36
C MET A 89 -0.11 11.79 -0.05
N GLY A 90 -0.32 12.94 -0.70
CA GLY A 90 0.20 13.19 -2.04
C GLY A 90 1.73 13.18 -2.09
N ILE A 91 2.39 13.84 -1.15
CA ILE A 91 3.85 13.96 -1.14
C ILE A 91 4.51 12.73 -0.50
N ALA A 92 4.16 12.41 0.75
CA ALA A 92 4.82 11.34 1.50
C ALA A 92 4.50 9.98 0.87
N ASN A 93 3.22 9.67 0.68
CA ASN A 93 2.82 8.38 0.11
C ASN A 93 2.97 8.36 -1.41
N GLY A 94 2.50 9.40 -2.12
CA GLY A 94 2.52 9.44 -3.59
C GLY A 94 3.90 9.60 -4.23
N VAL A 95 4.87 10.20 -3.54
CA VAL A 95 6.23 10.41 -4.06
C VAL A 95 7.28 9.65 -3.25
N ILE A 96 7.45 9.98 -1.97
CA ILE A 96 8.59 9.49 -1.18
C ILE A 96 8.55 7.97 -1.03
N VAL A 97 7.41 7.43 -0.59
CA VAL A 97 7.21 5.98 -0.40
C VAL A 97 7.39 5.23 -1.72
N TYR A 98 6.84 5.73 -2.82
CA TYR A 98 6.99 5.07 -4.12
C TYR A 98 8.41 5.14 -4.69
N VAL A 99 9.16 6.21 -4.44
CA VAL A 99 10.59 6.26 -4.81
C VAL A 99 11.36 5.18 -4.04
N LEU A 100 11.13 5.06 -2.73
CA LEU A 100 11.73 4.01 -1.91
C LEU A 100 11.29 2.61 -2.35
N TRP A 101 10.02 2.46 -2.76
CA TRP A 101 9.49 1.20 -3.27
C TRP A 101 10.22 0.74 -4.54
N TYR A 102 10.33 1.61 -5.55
CA TYR A 102 11.07 1.28 -6.77
C TYR A 102 12.57 1.09 -6.50
N TYR A 103 13.14 1.83 -5.56
CA TYR A 103 14.52 1.60 -5.10
C TYR A 103 14.69 0.20 -4.52
N MET A 104 13.80 -0.24 -3.63
CA MET A 104 13.86 -1.59 -3.07
C MET A 104 13.69 -2.68 -4.14
N ILE A 105 12.83 -2.45 -5.14
CA ILE A 105 12.66 -3.39 -6.25
C ILE A 105 13.93 -3.47 -7.11
N GLU A 106 14.54 -2.34 -7.46
CA GLU A 106 15.73 -2.33 -8.31
C GLU A 106 16.95 -3.00 -7.65
N TYR A 107 17.15 -2.76 -6.35
CA TYR A 107 18.31 -3.29 -5.62
C TYR A 107 18.07 -4.65 -4.99
N GLY A 108 16.84 -4.92 -4.53
CA GLY A 108 16.50 -6.11 -3.75
C GLY A 108 15.53 -7.08 -4.42
N GLY A 109 14.97 -6.71 -5.57
CA GLY A 109 13.97 -7.49 -6.28
C GLY A 109 12.61 -7.50 -5.59
N ALA A 110 11.62 -8.16 -6.20
CA ALA A 110 10.27 -8.28 -5.66
C ALA A 110 10.24 -9.06 -4.34
N LYS A 111 11.15 -10.03 -4.16
CA LYS A 111 11.23 -10.84 -2.94
C LYS A 111 11.61 -10.01 -1.71
N LEU A 112 12.68 -9.21 -1.77
CA LEU A 112 13.07 -8.37 -0.61
C LEU A 112 12.04 -7.27 -0.37
N SER A 113 11.48 -6.69 -1.43
CA SER A 113 10.41 -5.69 -1.32
C SER A 113 9.16 -6.25 -0.62
N SER A 114 8.86 -7.54 -0.81
CA SER A 114 7.74 -8.21 -0.13
C SER A 114 7.94 -8.31 1.39
N TYR A 115 9.18 -8.41 1.87
CA TYR A 115 9.45 -8.37 3.32
C TYR A 115 9.15 -7.01 3.93
N SER A 116 9.41 -5.92 3.21
CA SER A 116 9.06 -4.57 3.65
C SER A 116 7.55 -4.40 3.83
N ILE A 117 6.74 -5.02 2.95
CA ILE A 117 5.28 -5.05 3.10
C ILE A 117 4.89 -5.83 4.35
N LEU A 118 5.53 -6.98 4.63
CA LEU A 118 5.22 -7.79 5.82
C LEU A 118 5.52 -7.06 7.14
N ILE A 119 6.60 -6.27 7.20
CA ILE A 119 6.95 -5.50 8.41
C ILE A 119 6.03 -4.29 8.61
N SER A 120 5.47 -3.73 7.54
CA SER A 120 4.73 -2.46 7.57
C SER A 120 3.64 -2.38 8.67
N PRO A 121 2.80 -3.41 8.92
CA PRO A 121 1.83 -3.38 10.01
C PRO A 121 2.45 -3.24 11.40
N ILE A 122 3.62 -3.85 11.64
CA ILE A 122 4.33 -3.75 12.93
C ILE A 122 4.77 -2.30 13.16
N ILE A 123 5.45 -1.72 12.16
CA ILE A 123 5.90 -0.33 12.22
C ILE A 123 4.68 0.61 12.39
N SER A 124 3.60 0.36 11.65
CA SER A 124 2.38 1.16 11.75
C SER A 124 1.78 1.13 13.15
N VAL A 125 1.66 -0.03 13.79
CA VAL A 125 1.13 -0.15 15.15
C VAL A 125 2.04 0.53 16.17
N MET A 126 3.36 0.38 16.03
CA MET A 126 4.33 1.03 16.93
C MET A 126 4.26 2.56 16.82
N ILE A 127 4.19 3.09 15.59
CA ILE A 127 4.04 4.54 15.37
C ILE A 127 2.68 5.03 15.87
N SER A 128 1.59 4.30 15.61
CA SER A 128 0.24 4.64 16.06
C SER A 128 0.19 4.76 17.58
N SER A 129 0.69 3.75 18.30
CA SER A 129 0.72 3.77 19.76
C SER A 129 1.60 4.89 20.33
N TYR A 130 2.71 5.22 19.67
CA TYR A 130 3.61 6.29 20.13
C TYR A 130 3.11 7.70 19.83
N LEU A 131 2.49 7.94 18.67
CA LEU A 131 2.05 9.27 18.24
C LEU A 131 0.62 9.61 18.64
N LEU A 132 -0.27 8.61 18.69
CA LEU A 132 -1.70 8.79 18.96
C LEU A 132 -2.08 8.35 20.39
N ASP A 133 -1.09 7.96 21.20
CA ASP A 133 -1.27 7.41 22.56
C ASP A 133 -2.28 6.24 22.62
N GLU A 134 -2.37 5.48 21.52
CA GLU A 134 -3.28 4.34 21.40
C GLU A 134 -2.78 3.14 22.23
N THR A 135 -3.69 2.50 22.96
CA THR A 135 -3.37 1.31 23.74
C THR A 135 -3.23 0.09 22.85
N MET A 136 -2.06 -0.55 22.89
CA MET A 136 -1.84 -1.79 22.16
C MET A 136 -2.64 -2.93 22.79
N THR A 137 -3.58 -3.48 22.04
CA THR A 137 -4.34 -4.65 22.49
C THR A 137 -3.48 -5.92 22.46
N ILE A 138 -3.80 -6.90 23.31
CA ILE A 138 -3.12 -8.20 23.33
C ILE A 138 -3.22 -8.89 21.95
N SER A 139 -4.36 -8.76 21.27
CA SER A 139 -4.56 -9.28 19.92
C SER A 139 -3.60 -8.66 18.90
N MET A 140 -3.33 -7.35 18.97
CA MET A 140 -2.34 -6.68 18.11
C MET A 140 -0.94 -7.22 18.38
N ILE A 141 -0.57 -7.40 19.65
CA ILE A 141 0.75 -7.94 20.04
C ILE A 141 0.94 -9.35 19.48
N ILE A 142 -0.06 -10.22 19.64
CA ILE A 142 -0.03 -11.59 19.10
C ILE A 142 0.08 -11.56 17.56
N GLY A 143 -0.66 -10.67 16.90
CA GLY A 143 -0.58 -10.47 15.45
C GLY A 143 0.82 -10.07 14.99
N MET A 144 1.45 -9.11 15.67
CA MET A 144 2.83 -8.69 15.38
C MET A 144 3.84 -9.84 15.58
N LEU A 145 3.68 -10.64 16.63
CA LEU A 145 4.52 -11.82 16.86
C LEU A 145 4.37 -12.85 15.72
N PHE A 146 3.16 -13.09 15.23
CA PHE A 146 2.95 -14.00 14.09
C PHE A 146 3.62 -13.48 12.81
N ILE A 147 3.55 -12.18 12.55
CA ILE A 147 4.23 -11.57 11.40
C ILE A 147 5.75 -11.78 11.52
N LEU A 148 6.35 -11.49 12.69
CA LEU A 148 7.78 -11.70 12.92
C LEU A 148 8.18 -13.16 12.74
N LEU A 149 7.42 -14.11 13.29
CA LEU A 149 7.67 -15.53 13.12
C LEU A 149 7.60 -15.96 11.65
N SER A 150 6.57 -15.50 10.93
CA SER A 150 6.44 -15.76 9.49
C SER A 150 7.67 -15.27 8.73
N MET A 151 8.13 -14.05 9.01
CA MET A 151 9.33 -13.51 8.37
C MET A 151 10.59 -14.31 8.69
N LEU A 152 10.78 -14.72 9.95
CA LEU A 152 11.93 -15.53 10.35
C LEU A 152 11.98 -16.87 9.60
N ILE A 153 10.82 -17.51 9.41
CA ILE A 153 10.72 -18.76 8.64
C ILE A 153 11.14 -18.51 7.19
N VAL A 154 10.60 -17.49 6.54
CA VAL A 154 10.87 -17.21 5.12
C VAL A 154 12.33 -16.77 4.90
N LEU A 155 12.93 -16.05 5.85
CA LEU A 155 14.35 -15.68 5.83
C LEU A 155 15.27 -16.89 6.08
N SER A 156 14.89 -17.78 6.99
CA SER A 156 15.66 -19.01 7.30
C SER A 156 15.73 -19.95 6.10
N GLU A 157 14.66 -20.04 5.32
CA GLU A 157 14.63 -20.84 4.09
C GLU A 157 15.56 -20.28 3.01
N LYS A 158 15.80 -18.96 2.99
CA LYS A 158 16.80 -18.33 2.11
C LYS A 158 18.24 -18.72 2.47
N ASN A 159 18.57 -18.86 3.75
CA ASN A 159 19.94 -19.19 4.18
C ASN A 159 20.33 -20.66 3.97
N LYS A 160 19.37 -21.53 3.61
CA LYS A 160 19.62 -22.95 3.33
C LYS A 160 19.85 -23.26 1.84
N ASN A 161 19.60 -22.29 0.94
CA ASN A 161 19.85 -22.38 -0.49
C ASN A 161 21.06 -21.51 -0.88
#